data_AF-A0ABD2WUX8-F1
#
_entry.id   AF-A0ABD2WUX8-F1
#
_cell.length_a   1.000
_cell.length_b   1.000
_cell.length_c   1.000
_cell.angle_alpha   90.00
_cell.angle_beta   90.00
_cell.angle_gamma   90.00
#
_symmetry.space_group_name_H-M   'P 1'
#
loop_
_entity.id
_entity.type
_entity.pdbx_description
1 polymer ?
#
loop_
_entity_poly.entity_id
_entity_poly.type
_entity_poly.pdbx_seq_one_letter_code
_entity_poly.pdbx_strand_id
1 'polypeptide(L)'
;MNINRIICLKQLSPSSKDIYKSHIFDKYEKRKNNLEDMCLSDFACKFSDLNKLISKDDETLDNNENPICRQKEKIIRYYNYKLDTDPMNYYKEHLLLFLPFRNENTDINNKNYKQLFTNNIDIIKKNKTKYFKINEIEIEKALDD
;
A
#
# COMPACT_ATOMS: atom_id res chain seq x y z
N MET A 1 -17.62 -16.50 18.56
CA MET A 1 -16.79 -15.38 19.08
C MET A 1 -15.41 -15.97 19.38
N ASN A 2 -14.38 -15.60 18.62
CA ASN A 2 -13.09 -16.32 18.62
C ASN A 2 -12.32 -16.07 19.94
N ILE A 3 -12.19 -17.11 20.76
CA ILE A 3 -11.66 -17.05 22.14
C ILE A 3 -10.24 -16.46 22.17
N ASN A 4 -9.43 -16.73 21.15
CA ASN A 4 -8.06 -16.22 21.02
C ASN A 4 -8.02 -14.68 20.91
N ARG A 5 -9.02 -14.07 20.28
CA ARG A 5 -9.08 -12.61 20.09
C ARG A 5 -9.33 -11.85 21.41
N ILE A 6 -10.11 -12.43 22.32
CA ILE A 6 -10.40 -11.82 23.63
C ILE A 6 -9.18 -11.86 24.54
N ILE A 7 -8.37 -12.93 24.44
CA ILE A 7 -7.15 -13.09 25.23
C ILE A 7 -6.10 -12.05 24.83
N CYS A 8 -5.87 -11.84 23.53
CA CYS A 8 -4.92 -10.83 23.06
C CYS A 8 -5.32 -9.40 23.48
N LEU A 9 -6.62 -9.05 23.42
CA LEU A 9 -7.09 -7.72 23.83
C LEU A 9 -6.87 -7.45 25.32
N LYS A 10 -6.97 -8.49 26.17
CA LYS A 10 -6.70 -8.38 27.62
C LYS A 10 -5.21 -8.26 27.96
N GLN A 11 -4.33 -8.63 27.05
CA GLN A 11 -2.87 -8.57 27.21
C GLN A 11 -2.26 -7.26 26.69
N LEU A 12 -3.03 -6.42 25.99
CA LEU A 12 -2.57 -5.13 25.51
C LEU A 12 -2.61 -4.08 26.62
N SER A 13 -1.59 -3.20 26.64
CA SER A 13 -1.56 -2.01 27.49
C SER A 13 -2.83 -1.15 27.30
N PRO A 14 -3.38 -0.53 28.35
CA PRO A 14 -4.48 0.45 28.24
C PRO A 14 -4.17 1.65 27.33
N SER A 15 -2.88 1.95 27.12
CA SER A 15 -2.41 2.99 26.19
C SER A 15 -2.02 2.46 24.82
N SER A 16 -2.14 1.15 24.59
CA SER A 16 -1.84 0.56 23.29
C SER A 16 -2.83 1.07 22.24
N LYS A 17 -2.29 1.70 21.19
CA LYS A 17 -3.05 2.12 20.01
C LYS A 17 -3.14 1.01 18.95
N ASP A 18 -2.71 -0.20 19.30
CA ASP A 18 -2.64 -1.34 18.40
C ASP A 18 -4.04 -1.92 18.19
N ILE A 19 -4.83 -1.23 17.37
CA ILE A 19 -6.19 -1.62 17.00
C ILE A 19 -6.07 -2.79 16.02
N TYR A 20 -6.46 -3.98 16.47
CA TYR A 20 -6.37 -5.25 15.73
C TYR A 20 -7.23 -5.26 14.43
N LYS A 21 -6.72 -4.62 13.38
CA LYS A 21 -7.23 -4.63 12.01
C LYS A 21 -6.05 -4.64 11.05
N SER A 22 -5.97 -5.66 10.19
CA SER A 22 -4.94 -5.75 9.17
C SER A 22 -4.90 -4.48 8.32
N HIS A 23 -3.73 -3.86 8.27
CA HIS A 23 -3.50 -2.67 7.47
C HIS A 23 -3.52 -3.06 5.98
N ILE A 24 -3.78 -2.08 5.10
CA ILE A 24 -3.72 -2.32 3.65
C ILE A 24 -2.33 -2.79 3.20
N PHE A 25 -1.28 -2.38 3.92
CA PHE A 25 0.10 -2.83 3.73
C PHE A 25 0.21 -4.33 3.97
N ASP A 26 -0.24 -4.85 5.12
CA ASP A 26 -0.21 -6.29 5.42
C ASP A 26 -0.86 -7.15 4.32
N LYS A 27 -1.97 -6.66 3.75
CA LYS A 27 -2.69 -7.33 2.66
C LYS A 27 -1.91 -7.28 1.36
N TYR A 28 -1.29 -6.14 1.08
CA TYR A 28 -0.50 -5.91 -0.12
C TYR A 28 0.81 -6.72 -0.11
N GLU A 29 1.49 -6.85 1.03
CA GLU A 29 2.71 -7.66 1.15
C GLU A 29 2.43 -9.16 0.98
N LYS A 30 1.24 -9.62 1.38
CA LYS A 30 0.79 -11.02 1.24
C LYS A 30 0.11 -11.33 -0.10
N ARG A 31 0.14 -10.40 -1.05
CA ARG A 31 -0.50 -10.60 -2.37
C ARG A 31 0.12 -11.79 -3.12
N LYS A 32 -0.65 -12.37 -4.04
CA LYS A 32 -0.18 -13.44 -4.93
C LYS A 32 0.94 -12.93 -5.86
N ASN A 33 1.84 -13.81 -6.26
CA ASN A 33 3.02 -13.46 -7.08
C ASN A 33 2.65 -12.91 -8.47
N ASN A 34 1.47 -13.24 -9.00
CA ASN A 34 0.98 -12.67 -10.26
C ASN A 34 0.53 -11.20 -10.14
N LEU A 35 0.60 -10.62 -8.93
CA LEU A 35 0.29 -9.21 -8.64
C LEU A 35 1.55 -8.41 -8.26
N GLU A 36 2.75 -8.92 -8.50
CA GLU A 36 4.00 -8.23 -8.13
C GLU A 36 4.19 -6.89 -8.84
N ASP A 37 3.75 -6.78 -10.09
CA ASP A 37 3.88 -5.54 -10.88
C ASP A 37 2.85 -4.46 -10.49
N MET A 38 1.92 -4.78 -9.58
CA MET A 38 0.89 -3.85 -9.13
C MET A 38 1.38 -3.00 -7.97
N CYS A 39 1.21 -1.69 -8.03
CA CYS A 39 1.52 -0.79 -6.90
C CYS A 39 0.41 -0.81 -5.82
N LEU A 40 0.72 -0.26 -4.65
CA LEU A 40 -0.22 -0.21 -3.52
C LEU A 40 -1.53 0.51 -3.87
N SER A 41 -1.45 1.62 -4.61
CA SER A 41 -2.64 2.39 -5.03
C SER A 41 -3.56 1.56 -5.93
N ASP A 42 -2.99 0.84 -6.91
CA ASP A 42 -3.74 -0.07 -7.79
C ASP A 42 -4.39 -1.21 -7.00
N PHE A 43 -3.64 -1.79 -6.06
CA PHE A 43 -4.14 -2.89 -5.23
C PHE A 43 -5.31 -2.45 -4.36
N ALA A 44 -5.17 -1.32 -3.65
CA ALA A 44 -6.23 -0.82 -2.78
C ALA A 44 -7.46 -0.34 -3.55
N CYS A 45 -7.25 0.18 -4.76
CA CYS A 45 -8.30 0.59 -5.66
C CYS A 45 -9.16 -0.57 -6.13
N LYS A 46 -8.53 -1.68 -6.51
CA LYS A 46 -9.22 -2.83 -7.09
C LYS A 46 -9.76 -3.81 -6.05
N PHE A 47 -9.10 -4.01 -4.91
CA PHE A 47 -9.42 -5.12 -4.01
C PHE A 47 -10.14 -4.69 -2.73
N SER A 48 -11.21 -5.42 -2.39
CA SER A 48 -12.24 -4.98 -1.44
C SER A 48 -11.91 -5.29 0.01
N ASP A 49 -11.71 -6.56 0.30
CA ASP A 49 -11.32 -7.10 1.60
C ASP A 49 -10.84 -8.54 1.42
N LEU A 50 -9.55 -8.78 1.70
CA LEU A 50 -9.01 -10.13 1.84
C LEU A 50 -9.56 -10.86 3.08
N ASN A 51 -10.26 -10.18 3.98
CA ASN A 51 -10.74 -10.79 5.23
C ASN A 51 -11.82 -11.86 5.01
N LYS A 52 -12.47 -11.89 3.83
CA LYS A 52 -13.33 -13.02 3.42
C LYS A 52 -12.55 -14.25 2.94
N LEU A 53 -11.24 -14.11 2.68
CA LEU A 53 -10.32 -15.21 2.36
C LEU A 53 -9.74 -15.90 3.61
N ILE A 54 -9.93 -15.31 4.80
CA ILE A 54 -9.40 -15.84 6.08
C ILE A 54 -10.53 -16.36 6.99
N SER A 55 -11.79 -16.00 6.70
CA SER A 55 -12.95 -16.55 7.40
C SER A 55 -13.40 -17.85 6.74
N LYS A 56 -12.71 -18.95 7.01
CA LYS A 56 -13.27 -20.31 6.93
C LYS A 56 -12.39 -21.23 7.78
N ASP A 57 -12.92 -21.64 8.91
CA ASP A 57 -12.47 -22.82 9.67
C ASP A 57 -12.77 -24.11 8.86
N ASP A 58 -12.46 -24.13 7.56
CA ASP A 58 -12.70 -25.23 6.63
C ASP A 58 -11.39 -25.48 5.87
N GLU A 59 -10.72 -26.58 6.19
CA GLU A 59 -9.42 -27.04 5.66
C GLU A 59 -9.47 -27.47 4.18
N THR A 60 -10.25 -26.79 3.34
CA THR A 60 -10.28 -27.03 1.89
C THR A 60 -10.45 -25.71 1.16
N LEU A 61 -9.38 -24.91 1.03
CA LEU A 61 -9.36 -23.83 0.04
C LEU A 61 -8.23 -24.06 -0.96
N ASP A 62 -8.68 -24.50 -2.12
CA ASP A 62 -7.97 -24.53 -3.37
C ASP A 62 -7.22 -23.21 -3.61
N ASN A 63 -5.95 -23.30 -3.98
CA ASN A 63 -5.05 -22.14 -4.22
C ASN A 63 -5.53 -21.21 -5.37
N ASN A 64 -6.67 -21.53 -5.98
CA ASN A 64 -7.27 -20.92 -7.16
C ASN A 64 -8.28 -19.80 -6.88
N GLU A 65 -8.61 -19.45 -5.63
CA GLU A 65 -9.55 -18.33 -5.41
C GLU A 65 -8.89 -16.98 -5.73
N ASN A 66 -9.39 -16.32 -6.78
CA ASN A 66 -8.96 -14.98 -7.19
C ASN A 66 -9.34 -13.95 -6.12
N PRO A 67 -8.49 -12.93 -5.87
CA PRO A 67 -8.78 -11.90 -4.89
C PRO A 67 -10.09 -11.16 -5.24
N ILE A 68 -10.93 -10.93 -4.23
CA ILE A 68 -12.25 -10.32 -4.41
C ILE A 68 -12.10 -8.86 -4.83
N CYS A 69 -12.38 -8.60 -6.11
CA CYS A 69 -12.44 -7.25 -6.66
C CYS A 69 -13.61 -6.45 -6.05
N ARG A 70 -13.42 -5.14 -5.88
CA ARG A 70 -14.48 -4.21 -5.50
C ARG A 70 -15.50 -4.10 -6.63
N GLN A 71 -16.78 -3.93 -6.27
CA GLN A 71 -17.82 -3.53 -7.23
C GLN A 71 -17.63 -2.09 -7.73
N LYS A 72 -17.03 -1.22 -6.90
CA LYS A 72 -16.68 0.16 -7.24
C LYS A 72 -15.29 0.49 -6.73
N GLU A 73 -14.47 1.00 -7.64
CA GLU A 73 -13.11 1.44 -7.38
C GLU A 73 -13.05 2.57 -6.31
N LYS A 74 -11.98 2.59 -5.52
CA LYS A 74 -11.77 3.56 -4.44
C LYS A 74 -10.32 4.00 -4.36
N ILE A 75 -10.06 5.30 -4.30
CA ILE A 75 -8.68 5.82 -4.23
C ILE A 75 -8.22 5.89 -2.76
N ILE A 76 -6.97 5.50 -2.49
CA ILE A 76 -6.33 5.75 -1.18
C ILE A 76 -6.18 7.25 -1.00
N ARG A 77 -6.62 7.76 0.15
CA ARG A 77 -6.27 9.11 0.60
C ARG A 77 -4.96 9.07 1.36
N TYR A 78 -4.11 10.03 1.10
CA TYR A 78 -2.80 10.19 1.71
C TYR A 78 -2.55 11.67 2.02
N TYR A 79 -1.44 11.98 2.69
CA TYR A 79 -1.20 13.33 3.21
C TYR A 79 -0.88 14.32 2.09
N ASN A 80 -0.21 13.86 1.05
CA ASN A 80 0.21 14.62 -0.12
C ASN A 80 1.22 15.70 0.28
N TYR A 81 2.35 15.23 0.81
CA TYR A 81 3.49 16.09 1.14
C TYR A 81 3.89 16.93 -0.07
N LYS A 82 4.42 18.13 0.18
CA LYS A 82 4.94 19.00 -0.88
C LYS A 82 6.44 18.87 -0.95
N LEU A 83 6.98 18.88 -2.16
CA LEU A 83 8.41 18.73 -2.41
C LEU A 83 9.25 19.85 -1.77
N ASP A 84 8.76 21.09 -1.84
CA ASP A 84 9.42 22.29 -1.30
C ASP A 84 9.51 22.29 0.24
N THR A 85 8.51 21.70 0.88
CA THR A 85 8.34 21.74 2.34
C THR A 85 8.96 20.51 3.00
N ASP A 86 8.73 19.32 2.43
CA ASP A 86 9.18 18.05 2.99
C ASP A 86 9.53 17.05 1.86
N PRO A 87 10.71 17.23 1.22
CA PRO A 87 11.08 16.42 0.07
C PRO A 87 11.26 14.94 0.43
N MET A 88 11.75 14.64 1.64
CA MET A 88 11.98 13.26 2.06
C MET A 88 10.69 12.47 2.16
N ASN A 89 9.66 13.03 2.82
CA ASN A 89 8.35 12.39 2.90
C ASN A 89 7.58 12.45 1.57
N TYR A 90 7.79 13.49 0.74
CA TYR A 90 7.30 13.50 -0.63
C TYR A 90 7.77 12.26 -1.40
N TYR A 91 9.09 12.03 -1.46
CA TYR A 91 9.64 10.88 -2.19
C TYR A 91 9.17 9.55 -1.58
N LYS A 92 9.21 9.42 -0.25
CA LYS A 92 8.79 8.20 0.45
C LYS A 92 7.33 7.86 0.17
N GLU A 93 6.43 8.84 0.29
CA GLU A 93 5.00 8.65 0.04
C GLU A 93 4.71 8.20 -1.40
N HIS A 94 5.40 8.80 -2.38
CA HIS A 94 5.24 8.41 -3.79
C HIS A 94 5.79 7.00 -4.08
N LEU A 95 6.91 6.64 -3.48
CA LEU A 95 7.47 5.29 -3.56
C LEU A 95 6.47 4.26 -3.01
N LEU A 96 5.89 4.52 -1.82
CA LEU A 96 4.92 3.61 -1.21
C LEU A 96 3.61 3.50 -2.00
N LEU A 97 3.15 4.56 -2.66
CA LEU A 97 1.85 4.54 -3.31
C LEU A 97 1.92 4.05 -4.76
N PHE A 98 2.99 4.37 -5.47
CA PHE A 98 3.03 4.26 -6.94
C PHE A 98 4.18 3.42 -7.49
N LEU A 99 5.15 3.01 -6.67
CA LEU A 99 6.14 2.00 -7.06
C LEU A 99 5.65 0.61 -6.61
N PRO A 100 5.71 -0.43 -7.47
CA PRO A 100 5.52 -1.80 -7.01
C PRO A 100 6.64 -2.20 -6.04
N PHE A 101 6.28 -2.77 -4.89
CA PHE A 101 7.22 -3.24 -3.87
C PHE A 101 6.60 -4.42 -3.11
N ARG A 102 7.40 -5.34 -2.58
CA ARG A 102 6.93 -6.53 -1.87
C ARG A 102 6.84 -6.30 -0.38
N ASN A 103 7.87 -5.69 0.21
CA ASN A 103 7.92 -5.43 1.64
C ASN A 103 8.43 -4.01 1.93
N GLU A 104 7.67 -3.26 2.71
CA GLU A 104 7.97 -1.85 3.01
C GLU A 104 9.36 -1.70 3.62
N ASN A 105 9.72 -2.60 4.54
CA ASN A 105 10.94 -2.48 5.32
C ASN A 105 12.21 -2.79 4.51
N THR A 106 12.15 -3.79 3.63
CA THR A 106 13.31 -4.20 2.83
C THR A 106 13.48 -3.37 1.57
N ASP A 107 12.37 -3.03 0.92
CA ASP A 107 12.38 -2.46 -0.42
C ASP A 107 12.41 -0.93 -0.38
N ILE A 108 11.75 -0.33 0.62
CA ILE A 108 11.57 1.11 0.72
C ILE A 108 12.35 1.69 1.90
N ASN A 109 12.08 1.25 3.13
CA ASN A 109 12.64 1.88 4.33
C ASN A 109 14.17 1.86 4.33
N ASN A 110 14.77 2.93 4.87
CA ASN A 110 16.22 3.13 4.94
C ASN A 110 16.95 3.17 3.58
N LYS A 111 16.24 3.27 2.46
CA LYS A 111 16.83 3.57 1.14
C LYS A 111 17.00 5.07 0.95
N ASN A 112 17.84 5.45 -0.02
CA ASN A 112 17.87 6.83 -0.49
C ASN A 112 16.60 7.10 -1.33
N TYR A 113 15.59 7.72 -0.71
CA TYR A 113 14.29 7.93 -1.35
C TYR A 113 14.39 8.81 -2.60
N LYS A 114 15.23 9.86 -2.60
CA LYS A 114 15.42 10.74 -3.77
C LYS A 114 15.94 9.92 -4.95
N GLN A 115 17.06 9.22 -4.76
CA GLN A 115 17.67 8.43 -5.84
C GLN A 115 16.73 7.32 -6.34
N LEU A 116 16.06 6.60 -5.44
CA LEU A 116 15.14 5.55 -5.82
C LEU A 116 13.92 6.09 -6.59
N PHE A 117 13.42 7.26 -6.18
CA PHE A 117 12.35 7.96 -6.89
C PHE A 117 12.79 8.38 -8.29
N THR A 118 13.94 9.06 -8.43
CA THR A 118 14.49 9.49 -9.73
C THR A 118 14.67 8.31 -10.68
N ASN A 119 15.23 7.20 -10.20
CA ASN A 119 15.44 5.99 -11.00
C ASN A 119 14.14 5.34 -11.50
N ASN A 120 13.01 5.56 -10.82
CA ASN A 120 11.73 4.92 -11.12
C ASN A 120 10.62 5.92 -11.49
N ILE A 121 11.00 7.14 -11.87
CA ILE A 121 10.04 8.24 -12.04
C ILE A 121 8.97 7.94 -13.09
N ASP A 122 9.33 7.25 -14.17
CA ASP A 122 8.38 6.90 -15.24
C ASP A 122 7.28 5.97 -14.76
N ILE A 123 7.64 4.96 -13.94
CA ILE A 123 6.69 4.01 -13.36
C ILE A 123 5.77 4.73 -12.37
N ILE A 124 6.36 5.56 -11.51
CA ILE A 124 5.63 6.35 -10.51
C ILE A 124 4.65 7.31 -11.21
N LYS A 125 5.11 8.04 -12.23
CA LYS A 125 4.29 8.96 -13.03
C LYS A 125 3.13 8.21 -13.70
N LYS A 126 3.41 7.10 -14.40
CA LYS A 126 2.41 6.25 -15.05
C LYS A 126 1.35 5.73 -14.08
N ASN A 127 1.75 5.32 -12.88
CA ASN A 127 0.81 4.81 -11.88
C ASN A 127 0.01 5.93 -11.21
N LYS A 128 0.62 7.09 -10.97
CA LYS A 128 -0.04 8.24 -10.37
C LYS A 128 -1.09 8.87 -11.28
N THR A 129 -0.84 8.98 -12.59
CA THR A 129 -1.79 9.59 -13.56
C THR A 129 -3.13 8.88 -13.66
N LYS A 130 -3.21 7.60 -13.25
CA LYS A 130 -4.48 6.84 -13.17
C LYS A 130 -5.47 7.44 -12.18
N TYR A 131 -4.97 8.08 -11.12
CA TYR A 131 -5.77 8.56 -9.98
C TYR A 131 -5.83 10.08 -9.90
N PHE A 132 -4.87 10.74 -10.51
CA PHE A 132 -4.72 12.19 -10.47
C PHE A 132 -4.67 12.74 -11.90
N LYS A 133 -5.46 13.78 -12.16
CA LYS A 133 -5.23 14.64 -13.32
C LYS A 133 -3.98 15.47 -13.02
N ILE A 134 -2.82 14.93 -13.37
CA ILE A 134 -1.55 15.61 -13.12
C ILE A 134 -1.49 16.83 -14.03
N ASN A 135 -1.32 18.03 -13.46
CA ASN A 135 -0.69 19.12 -14.19
C ASN A 135 0.80 18.74 -14.29
N GLU A 136 1.29 18.39 -15.48
CA GLU A 136 2.66 17.89 -15.71
C GLU A 136 3.76 18.72 -15.01
N ILE A 137 3.47 20.00 -14.82
CA ILE A 137 4.26 21.03 -14.13
C ILE A 137 4.77 20.61 -12.74
N GLU A 138 4.03 19.81 -11.95
CA GLU A 138 4.44 19.47 -10.58
C GLU A 138 5.49 18.35 -10.49
N ILE A 139 5.57 17.49 -11.51
CA ILE A 139 6.54 16.38 -11.51
C ILE A 139 7.88 16.82 -12.11
N GLU A 140 7.86 17.68 -13.13
CA GLU A 140 9.08 18.19 -13.76
C GLU A 140 9.92 19.00 -12.77
N LYS A 141 9.28 19.78 -11.89
CA LYS A 141 9.97 20.49 -10.79
C LYS A 141 10.78 19.57 -9.87
N ALA A 142 10.42 18.29 -9.75
CA ALA A 142 11.16 17.34 -8.93
C ALA A 142 12.43 16.80 -9.60
N LEU A 143 12.58 16.99 -10.91
CA LEU A 143 13.76 16.55 -11.68
C LEU A 143 14.86 17.62 -11.74
N ASP A 144 14.50 18.89 -11.54
CA ASP A 144 15.41 20.03 -11.69
C ASP A 144 16.16 20.41 -10.38
N ASP A 145 15.83 19.77 -9.25
CA ASP A 145 16.48 19.91 -7.91
C ASP A 145 17.43 18.73 -7.58
#